data_AF-A0A7V6UWH2-F1
#
_entry.id   AF-A0A7V6UWH2-F1
#
_cell.length_a   1.000
_cell.length_b   1.000
_cell.length_c   1.000
_cell.angle_alpha   90.00
_cell.angle_beta   90.00
_cell.angle_gamma   90.00
#
_symmetry.space_group_name_H-M   'P 1'
#
loop_
_entity.id
_entity.type
_entity.pdbx_description
1 polymer ?
#
loop_
_entity_poly.entity_id
_entity_poly.type
_entity_poly.pdbx_seq_one_letter_code
_entity_poly.pdbx_strand_id
1 'polypeptide(L)' 'MLIVLAVFAVLIISDFLRFIRNKEPAKVFVIYTCLMATSLSISLLLAAGRRPSSPAQWIEAVFKMIGVLE' A
#
# COMPACT_ATOMS: atom_id res chain seq x y z
N MET A 1 -17.50 -0.72 -2.75
CA MET A 1 -16.34 0.02 -3.28
C MET A 1 -16.34 1.49 -2.86
N LEU A 2 -17.35 2.28 -3.23
CA LEU A 2 -17.40 3.72 -2.96
C LEU A 2 -17.30 4.09 -1.47
N ILE A 3 -17.94 3.31 -0.58
CA ILE A 3 -17.87 3.52 0.87
C ILE A 3 -16.44 3.31 1.39
N VAL A 4 -15.74 2.29 0.90
CA VAL A 4 -14.34 2.01 1.30
C VAL A 4 -13.42 3.14 0.85
N LEU A 5 -13.61 3.63 -0.38
CA LEU A 5 -12.87 4.79 -0.91
C LEU A 5 -13.16 6.06 -0.11
N ALA A 6 -14.43 6.30 0.25
CA ALA A 6 -14.82 7.45 1.06
C ALA A 6 -14.18 7.42 2.45
N VAL A 7 -14.20 6.27 3.13
CA VAL A 7 -13.55 6.10 4.44
C VAL A 7 -12.05 6.33 4.32
N PHE A 8 -11.38 5.76 3.32
CA PHE A 8 -9.94 5.97 3.12
C PHE A 8 -9.60 7.42 2.79
N ALA A 9 -10.40 8.10 1.97
CA ALA A 9 -10.20 9.51 1.65
C ALA A 9 -10.31 10.39 2.92
N VAL A 10 -11.30 10.13 3.77
CA VAL A 10 -11.45 10.85 5.05
C VAL A 10 -10.25 10.61 5.96
N LEU A 11 -9.78 9.36 6.09
CA LEU A 11 -8.59 9.03 6.88
C LEU A 11 -7.35 9.77 6.36
N ILE A 12 -7.07 9.70 5.06
CA ILE A 12 -5.94 10.37 4.43
C ILE A 12 -5.98 11.89 4.67
N ILE A 13 -7.14 12.52 4.47
CA ILE A 13 -7.30 13.97 4.68
C ILE A 13 -7.08 14.31 6.16
N SER A 14 -7.64 13.52 7.08
CA SER A 14 -7.49 13.75 8.52
C SER A 14 -6.04 13.64 9.00
N ASP A 15 -5.31 12.65 8.50
CA ASP A 15 -3.89 12.45 8.82
C ASP A 15 -3.03 13.56 8.20
N PHE A 16 -3.34 14.00 6.97
CA PHE A 16 -2.63 15.10 6.31
C PHE A 16 -2.78 16.42 7.08
N LEU A 17 -4.00 16.73 7.54
CA LEU A 17 -4.26 17.91 8.37
C LEU A 17 -3.51 17.83 9.71
N ARG A 18 -3.50 16.65 10.35
CA ARG A 18 -2.76 16.41 11.59
C ARG A 18 -1.25 16.54 11.40
N PHE A 19 -0.73 16.08 10.26
CA PHE A 19 0.68 16.17 9.89
C PHE A 19 1.14 17.62 9.71
N ILE A 20 0.36 18.45 8.98
CA ILE A 20 0.60 19.89 8.84
C ILE A 20 0.61 20.57 10.22
N ARG A 21 -0.29 20.16 11.12
CA ARG A 21 -0.40 20.74 12.47
C ARG A 21 0.78 20.37 13.38
N ASN A 22 1.28 19.14 13.30
CA ASN A 22 2.36 18.66 14.16
C ASN A 22 3.79 18.91 13.62
N LYS A 23 3.95 19.42 12.38
CA LYS A 23 5.26 19.60 11.72
C LYS A 23 6.14 18.35 11.77
N GLU A 24 5.52 17.18 11.63
CA GLU A 24 6.26 15.92 11.65
C GLU A 24 7.23 15.84 10.46
N PRO A 25 8.34 15.07 10.59
CA PRO A 25 9.30 14.92 9.51
C PRO A 25 8.65 14.27 8.29
N ALA A 26 8.81 14.90 7.11
CA ALA A 26 8.27 14.42 5.84
C ALA A 26 8.63 12.97 5.51
N LYS A 27 9.77 12.48 6.01
CA LYS A 27 10.18 11.07 5.94
C LYS A 27 9.11 10.11 6.48
N VAL A 28 8.56 10.40 7.66
CA VAL A 28 7.58 9.52 8.32
C VAL A 28 6.27 9.52 7.52
N PHE A 29 5.88 10.68 7.03
CA PHE A 29 4.71 10.82 6.17
C PHE A 29 4.83 10.01 4.87
N VAL A 30 5.97 10.10 4.17
CA VAL A 30 6.18 9.34 2.93
C VAL A 30 6.07 7.84 3.17
N ILE A 31 6.67 7.32 4.24
CA ILE A 31 6.59 5.90 4.59
C ILE A 31 5.14 5.51 4.94
N TYR A 32 4.48 6.31 5.78
CA TYR A 32 3.09 6.07 6.18
C TYR A 32 2.13 6.06 4.99
N THR A 33 2.20 7.07 4.12
CA THR A 33 1.38 7.16 2.92
C THR A 33 1.66 6.01 1.96
N CYS A 34 2.92 5.59 1.81
CA CYS A 34 3.29 4.45 0.98
C CYS A 34 2.66 3.14 1.51
N LEU A 35 2.73 2.90 2.82
CA LEU A 35 2.10 1.74 3.46
C LEU A 35 0.57 1.76 3.36
N MET A 36 -0.05 2.92 3.61
CA MET A 36 -1.49 3.14 3.47
C MET A 36 -1.97 2.88 2.03
N ALA A 37 -1.30 3.46 1.04
CA ALA A 37 -1.63 3.30 -0.37
C ALA A 37 -1.48 1.85 -0.85
N THR A 38 -0.42 1.17 -0.40
CA THR A 38 -0.19 -0.25 -0.71
C THR A 38 -1.29 -1.12 -0.12
N SER A 39 -1.64 -0.89 1.14
CA SER A 39 -2.70 -1.64 1.84
C SER A 39 -4.07 -1.47 1.18
N LEU A 40 -4.39 -0.23 0.76
CA LEU A 40 -5.61 0.06 0.02
C LEU A 40 -5.62 -0.64 -1.35
N SER A 41 -4.50 -0.59 -2.06
CA SER A 41 -4.36 -1.22 -3.39
C SER A 41 -4.52 -2.74 -3.32
N ILE A 42 -3.89 -3.38 -2.33
CA ILE A 42 -4.04 -4.82 -2.06
C ILE A 42 -5.49 -5.16 -1.73
N SER A 43 -6.13 -4.37 -0.86
CA SER A 43 -7.53 -4.56 -0.48
C SER A 43 -8.48 -4.42 -1.67
N LEU A 44 -8.21 -3.47 -2.58
CA LEU A 44 -8.94 -3.29 -3.83
C LEU A 44 -8.74 -4.47 -4.79
N LEU A 45 -7.51 -4.96 -4.95
CA LEU A 45 -7.21 -6.14 -5.76
C LEU A 45 -8.00 -7.35 -5.25
N LEU A 46 -7.93 -7.60 -3.94
CA LEU A 46 -8.64 -8.70 -3.28
C LEU A 46 -10.17 -8.56 -3.46
N ALA A 47 -10.72 -7.36 -3.27
CA ALA A 47 -12.15 -7.09 -3.48
C ALA A 47 -12.58 -7.26 -4.94
N ALA A 48 -11.69 -7.02 -5.90
CA ALA A 48 -11.91 -7.25 -7.33
C ALA A 48 -11.75 -8.75 -7.73
N GLY A 49 -11.55 -9.64 -6.76
CA GLY A 49 -11.33 -11.08 -7.02
C GLY A 49 -9.96 -11.40 -7.60
N ARG A 50 -9.08 -10.41 -7.75
CA ARG A 50 -7.68 -10.61 -8.17
C ARG A 50 -6.82 -10.79 -6.95
N ARG A 51 -6.35 -12.01 -6.72
CA ARG A 51 -5.34 -12.25 -5.69
C ARG A 51 -4.04 -11.55 -6.13
N PRO A 52 -3.50 -10.61 -5.35
CA PRO A 52 -2.16 -10.09 -5.61
C PRO A 52 -1.19 -11.27 -5.61
N SER A 53 -0.19 -11.23 -6.49
CA SER A 53 0.83 -12.27 -6.59
C SER A 53 1.46 -12.46 -5.22
N SER A 54 1.56 -13.72 -4.79
CA SER A 54 1.98 -14.02 -3.42
C SER A 54 3.44 -13.55 -3.21
N PRO A 55 3.83 -13.22 -1.97
CA PRO A 55 5.23 -12.94 -1.66
C PRO A 55 6.16 -14.08 -2.13
N ALA A 56 5.69 -15.33 -2.07
CA ALA A 56 6.41 -16.48 -2.60
C ALA A 56 6.63 -16.39 -4.12
N GLN A 57 5.63 -15.98 -4.91
CA GLN A 57 5.79 -15.75 -6.35
C GLN A 57 6.77 -14.63 -6.67
N TRP A 58 6.84 -13.60 -5.83
CA TRP A 58 7.81 -12.51 -6.00
C TRP A 58 9.23 -12.99 -5.72
N ILE A 59 9.40 -13.75 -4.63
CA ILE A 59 10.69 -14.36 -4.28
C ILE A 59 11.13 -15.35 -5.35
N GLU A 60 10.22 -16.19 -5.85
CA GLU A 60 10.47 -17.13 -6.93
C GLU A 60 10.86 -16.41 -8.24
N ALA A 61 10.15 -15.33 -8.61
CA ALA A 61 10.50 -14.51 -9.76
C ALA A 61 11.89 -13.87 -9.63
N VAL A 62 12.26 -13.42 -8.42
CA VAL A 62 13.61 -12.89 -8.13
C VAL A 62 14.67 -13.99 -8.26
N PHE A 63 14.44 -15.17 -7.69
CA PHE A 63 15.38 -16.29 -7.82
C PHE A 63 15.52 -16.79 -9.26
N LYS A 64 14.43 -16.82 -10.04
CA LYS A 64 14.44 -17.15 -11.47
C LYS A 64 15.19 -16.08 -12.29
N MET A 65 15.03 -14.80 -11.95
CA MET A 65 15.76 -13.70 -12.59
C MET A 65 17.27 -13.75 -12.32
N ILE A 66 17.67 -14.20 -11.13
CA ILE A 66 19.09 -14.38 -10.74
C ILE A 66 19.66 -15.71 -11.27
N GLY A 67 18.84 -16.57 -11.89
CA GLY A 67 19.25 -17.85 -12.46
C GLY A 67 19.46 -18.97 -11.43
N VAL A 68 18.89 -18.81 -10.22
CA VAL A 68 19.00 -19.80 -9.13
C VAL A 68 17.94 -20.90 -9.25
N LEU A 69 16.80 -20.61 -9.88
CA LEU A 69 15.71 -21.55 -10.13
C LEU A 69 15.49 -21.66 -11.65
N GLU A 70 15.57 -22.88 -12.20
CA GLU A 70 15.18 -23.19 -13.60
C GLU A 70 13.65 -23.20 -13.78
#